data_AF-A0A7V1ED11-F1
#
_entry.id   AF-A0A7V1ED11-F1
#
_cell.length_a   1.000
_cell.length_b   1.000
_cell.length_c   1.000
_cell.angle_alpha   90.00
_cell.angle_beta   90.00
_cell.angle_gamma   90.00
#
_symmetry.space_group_name_H-M   'P 1'
#
loop_
_entity.id
_entity.type
_entity.pdbx_description
1 polymer ?
#
loop_
_entity_poly.entity_id
_entity_poly.type
_entity_poly.pdbx_seq_one_letter_code
_entity_poly.pdbx_strand_id
1 'polypeptide(L)' 'MRVWDSCMVKDFAKVAAGVNPRPLLWMRLRNRFEKKFDFFPEFAGTYACTGCGRCVSACPAKIDIRKILKRLVEDAK' A
#
# COMPACT_ATOMS: atom_id res chain seq x y z
N MET A 1 -8.02 -25.39 3.08
CA MET A 1 -7.81 -24.53 1.89
C MET A 1 -6.80 -23.44 2.24
N ARG A 2 -5.78 -23.21 1.40
CA ARG A 2 -4.83 -22.08 1.56
C ARG A 2 -5.03 -21.14 0.38
N VAL A 3 -5.24 -19.85 0.65
CA VAL A 3 -5.42 -18.81 -0.38
C VAL A 3 -4.40 -17.71 -0.18
N TRP A 4 -3.92 -17.13 -1.28
CA TRP A 4 -3.05 -15.97 -1.23
C TRP A 4 -3.83 -14.75 -0.80
N ASP A 5 -3.34 -14.01 0.18
CA ASP A 5 -3.96 -12.79 0.67
C ASP A 5 -2.94 -11.66 0.81
N SER A 6 -3.42 -10.42 0.72
CA SER A 6 -2.59 -9.24 0.89
C SER A 6 -3.42 -8.03 1.33
N CYS A 7 -2.77 -7.02 1.90
CA CYS A 7 -3.44 -5.79 2.33
C CYS A 7 -4.18 -5.01 1.22
N MET A 8 -3.98 -5.36 -0.05
CA MET A 8 -4.70 -4.78 -1.19
C MET A 8 -6.03 -5.48 -1.48
N VAL A 9 -6.21 -6.71 -0.98
CA VAL A 9 -7.44 -7.49 -1.10
C VAL A 9 -8.45 -6.96 -0.09
N LYS A 10 -9.73 -6.97 -0.48
CA LYS A 10 -10.82 -6.45 0.35
C LYS A 10 -10.91 -7.22 1.67
N ASP A 11 -10.89 -8.54 1.63
CA ASP A 11 -11.19 -9.35 2.81
C ASP A 11 -10.07 -9.37 3.86
N PHE A 12 -8.83 -9.04 3.49
CA PHE A 12 -7.67 -9.00 4.40
C PHE A 12 -7.92 -8.20 5.69
N ALA A 13 -8.62 -7.07 5.57
CA ALA A 13 -8.87 -6.15 6.69
C ALA A 13 -10.29 -6.27 7.26
N LYS A 14 -11.07 -7.25 6.83
CA LYS A 14 -12.45 -7.44 7.29
C LYS A 14 -12.43 -8.05 8.69
N VAL A 15 -13.08 -7.39 9.65
CA VAL A 15 -13.18 -7.88 11.03
C VAL A 15 -14.40 -8.78 11.23
N ALA A 16 -14.47 -9.50 12.36
CA ALA A 16 -15.53 -10.45 12.67
C ALA A 16 -16.95 -9.84 12.61
N ALA A 17 -17.09 -8.56 12.93
CA ALA A 17 -18.35 -7.81 12.81
C ALA A 17 -18.76 -7.51 11.34
N GLY A 18 -18.03 -8.03 10.35
CA GLY A 18 -18.29 -7.82 8.92
C GLY A 18 -17.83 -6.47 8.37
N VAL A 19 -17.44 -5.54 9.25
CA VAL A 19 -16.94 -4.22 8.89
C VAL A 19 -15.53 -4.32 8.33
N ASN A 20 -15.21 -3.47 7.35
CA ASN A 20 -13.87 -3.31 6.84
C ASN A 20 -13.46 -1.84 6.98
N PRO A 21 -12.39 -1.51 7.72
CA PRO A 21 -11.91 -0.13 7.85
C PRO A 21 -11.46 0.50 6.53
N ARG A 22 -11.13 -0.32 5.52
CA ARG A 22 -10.65 0.11 4.19
C ARG A 22 -11.49 -0.55 3.09
N PRO A 23 -12.77 -0.17 2.93
CA PRO A 23 -13.68 -0.82 1.99
C PRO A 23 -13.33 -0.48 0.53
N LEU A 24 -12.81 0.73 0.28
CA LEU A 24 -12.49 1.22 -1.06
C LEU A 24 -11.04 0.90 -1.45
N LEU A 25 -10.80 0.70 -2.75
CA LEU A 25 -9.47 0.34 -3.27
C LEU A 25 -8.42 1.42 -3.00
N TRP A 26 -8.80 2.69 -3.17
CA TRP A 26 -7.91 3.82 -2.95
C TRP A 26 -7.47 3.92 -1.48
N MET A 27 -8.32 3.56 -0.52
CA MET A 27 -7.96 3.54 0.91
C MET A 27 -6.89 2.47 1.21
N ARG A 28 -6.99 1.30 0.57
CA ARG A 28 -5.98 0.24 0.68
C ARG A 28 -4.66 0.64 0.01
N LEU A 29 -4.74 1.28 -1.15
CA LEU A 29 -3.57 1.82 -1.84
C LEU A 29 -2.88 2.90 -0.99
N ARG A 30 -3.65 3.85 -0.45
CA ARG A 30 -3.15 4.90 0.47
C ARG A 30 -2.41 4.30 1.65
N ASN A 31 -3.01 3.32 2.33
CA ASN A 31 -2.37 2.61 3.44
C ASN A 31 -1.04 1.93 3.04
N ARG A 32 -0.95 1.39 1.82
CA ARG A 32 0.30 0.82 1.30
C ARG A 32 1.40 1.88 1.13
N PHE A 33 1.03 3.11 0.74
CA PHE A 33 1.95 4.24 0.63
C PHE A 33 2.35 4.78 2.00
N GLU A 34 1.37 5.09 2.86
CA GLU A 34 1.58 5.64 4.21
C GLU A 34 2.51 4.73 5.03
N LYS A 35 2.25 3.42 5.05
CA LYS A 35 3.13 2.44 5.73
C LYS A 35 4.57 2.48 5.21
N LYS A 36 4.80 2.86 3.96
CA LYS A 36 6.15 2.84 3.35
C LYS A 36 6.91 4.13 3.53
N PHE A 37 6.22 5.25 3.44
CA PHE A 37 6.84 6.56 3.24
C PHE A 37 6.52 7.58 4.32
N ASP A 38 5.55 7.31 5.18
CA ASP A 38 5.08 8.26 6.20
C ASP A 38 5.26 7.66 7.60
N PHE A 39 4.48 6.62 7.90
CA PHE A 39 4.44 5.98 9.21
C PHE A 39 5.77 5.36 9.66
N PHE A 40 6.49 4.68 8.77
CA PHE A 40 7.75 4.02 9.12
C PHE A 40 8.91 5.00 9.31
N PRO A 41 9.07 6.04 8.48
CA PRO A 41 9.98 7.13 8.77
C PRO A 41 9.71 7.80 10.12
N GLU A 42 8.44 8.06 10.45
CA GLU A 42 8.07 8.65 11.74
C GLU A 42 8.40 7.74 12.93
N PHE A 43 8.03 6.46 12.86
CA PHE A 43 8.14 5.55 14.01
C PHE A 43 9.51 4.87 14.13
N ALA A 44 10.18 4.57 13.01
CA ALA A 44 11.38 3.75 12.95
C ALA A 44 12.57 4.45 12.27
N GLY A 45 12.45 5.74 11.94
CA GLY A 45 13.51 6.53 11.31
C GLY A 45 13.97 6.01 9.95
N THR A 46 13.21 5.09 9.33
CA THR A 46 13.62 4.38 8.13
C THR A 46 12.45 4.19 7.18
N TYR A 47 12.73 4.29 5.87
CA TYR A 47 11.72 3.96 4.87
C TYR A 47 11.51 2.44 4.79
N ALA A 48 10.26 1.98 4.86
CA ALA A 48 9.95 0.56 4.65
C ALA A 48 9.95 0.13 3.17
N CYS A 49 10.34 1.04 2.27
CA CYS A 49 10.56 0.74 0.86
C CYS A 49 12.05 0.46 0.62
N THR A 50 12.40 -0.79 0.32
CA THR A 50 13.78 -1.21 0.01
C THR A 50 14.09 -1.27 -1.48
N GLY A 51 13.22 -0.75 -2.35
CA GLY A 51 13.43 -0.78 -3.81
C GLY A 51 13.27 -2.16 -4.48
N CYS A 52 12.87 -3.20 -3.75
CA CYS A 52 12.79 -4.59 -4.24
C CYS A 52 11.79 -4.87 -5.40
N GLY A 53 10.97 -3.91 -5.84
CA GLY A 53 10.08 -4.08 -7.00
C GLY A 53 8.88 -5.04 -6.84
N ARG A 54 8.82 -5.84 -5.76
CA ARG A 54 7.75 -6.83 -5.52
C ARG A 54 6.33 -6.27 -5.58
N CYS A 55 6.16 -5.02 -5.14
CA CYS A 55 4.86 -4.35 -5.18
C CYS A 55 4.34 -4.11 -6.60
N VAL A 56 5.24 -3.88 -7.58
CA VAL A 56 4.92 -3.65 -9.00
C VAL A 56 4.69 -5.00 -9.69
N SER A 57 5.59 -5.97 -9.46
CA SER A 57 5.48 -7.30 -10.05
C SER A 57 4.20 -8.03 -9.64
N ALA A 58 3.74 -7.86 -8.39
CA ALA A 58 2.54 -8.51 -7.89
C ALA A 58 1.24 -7.74 -8.21
N CYS A 59 1.32 -6.54 -8.79
CA CYS A 59 0.14 -5.73 -9.03
C CYS A 59 -0.58 -6.18 -10.31
N PRO A 60 -1.85 -6.64 -10.25
CA PRO A 60 -2.59 -7.06 -11.45
C PRO A 60 -2.84 -5.88 -12.41
N ALA A 61 -2.95 -4.66 -11.87
CA ALA A 61 -3.15 -3.43 -12.64
C ALA A 61 -1.84 -2.79 -13.11
N LYS A 62 -0.68 -3.44 -12.90
CA LYS A 62 0.65 -2.94 -13.32
C LYS A 62 0.97 -1.52 -12.84
N ILE A 63 0.51 -1.18 -11.63
CA ILE A 63 0.76 0.13 -11.02
C ILE A 63 2.19 0.21 -10.52
N ASP A 64 2.93 1.25 -10.93
CA ASP A 64 4.26 1.55 -10.41
C ASP A 64 4.19 2.65 -9.35
N ILE A 65 4.39 2.25 -8.10
CA ILE A 65 4.36 3.13 -6.92
C ILE A 65 5.45 4.19 -7.00
N ARG A 66 6.58 3.91 -7.66
CA ARG A 66 7.68 4.87 -7.81
C ARG A 66 7.30 6.01 -8.74
N LYS A 67 6.56 5.72 -9.81
CA LYS A 67 6.05 6.74 -10.74
C LYS A 67 5.06 7.66 -10.04
N ILE A 68 4.16 7.08 -9.24
CA ILE A 68 3.20 7.86 -8.43
C ILE A 68 3.94 8.74 -7.44
N LEU A 69 4.94 8.20 -6.71
CA LEU A 69 5.70 8.98 -5.74
C LEU A 69 6.45 10.14 -6.40
N LYS A 70 7.11 9.91 -7.55
CA LYS A 70 7.79 10.98 -8.30
C LYS A 70 6.80 12.09 -8.69
N ARG A 71 5.65 11.70 -9.26
CA ARG A 71 4.60 12.64 -9.63
C ARG A 71 4.10 13.45 -8.43
N LEU A 72 3.86 12.82 -7.28
CA LEU A 72 3.43 13.53 -6.07
C LEU A 72 4.48 14.56 -5.59
N VAL A 73 5.77 14.24 -5.72
CA VAL A 73 6.85 15.18 -5.37
C VAL A 73 6.95 16.32 -6.39
N GLU A 74 6.68 16.05 -7.67
CA GLU A 74 6.63 17.08 -8.73
C GLU A 74 5.42 18.00 -8.55
N ASP A 75 4.24 17.44 -8.29
CA ASP A 75 2.98 18.18 -8.09
C ASP A 75 2.97 19.01 -6.78
N ALA A 76 3.82 18.65 -5.81
CA ALA A 76 3.95 19.37 -4.53
C ALA A 76 4.92 20.57 -4.58
N LYS A 77 5.64 20.75 -5.69
CA LYS A 77 6.48 21.93 -5.94
C LYS A 77 5.67 23.05 -6.56
#